data_AF-A0A524LC86-F1
#
_entry.id   AF-A0A524LC86-F1
#
_cell.length_a   1.000
_cell.length_b   1.000
_cell.length_c   1.000
_cell.angle_alpha   90.00
_cell.angle_beta   90.00
_cell.angle_gamma   90.00
#
_symmetry.space_group_name_H-M   'P 1'
#
loop_
_entity.id
_entity.type
_entity.pdbx_description
1 polymer ?
#
loop_
_entity_poly.entity_id
_entity_poly.type
_entity_poly.pdbx_seq_one_letter_code
_entity_poly.pdbx_strand_id
1 'polypeptide(L)'
;PTQDWDVKHYMGKYVVFSKGYGGKGLCFTGSERNLGNVYFRALINADMFNKLHELVEWYAAERKEILNHPIFVLGEVYGRGVQDLAYGNNEVSFRAFDVAEGHRNDLRYYGFDQFYSFCVDLIGVETVPVLYRGPFDKEKMIELTNGTETISGTAQHIREGIVIRPVVERYHNELGRVILKSVSEDYLLRKNGTEYN
;
A
#
# COMPACT_ATOMS: atom_id res chain seq x y z
N PRO A 1 4.16 31.37 -6.78
CA PRO A 1 5.51 31.12 -7.33
C PRO A 1 5.72 29.62 -7.53
N THR A 2 5.56 29.16 -8.77
CA THR A 2 5.76 27.77 -9.18
C THR A 2 7.24 27.42 -9.01
N GLN A 3 7.55 26.71 -7.93
CA GLN A 3 8.90 26.22 -7.65
C GLN A 3 9.24 25.14 -8.68
N ASP A 4 10.32 25.32 -9.43
CA ASP A 4 10.86 24.33 -10.36
C ASP A 4 11.30 23.10 -9.56
N TRP A 5 10.37 22.18 -9.31
CA TRP A 5 10.68 20.86 -8.81
C TRP A 5 11.38 20.09 -9.95
N ASP A 6 12.46 19.37 -9.63
CA ASP A 6 13.02 18.40 -10.59
C ASP A 6 11.86 17.50 -11.04
N VAL A 7 11.47 17.61 -12.30
CA VAL A 7 10.24 17.03 -12.85
C VAL A 7 10.19 15.51 -12.64
N LYS A 8 11.35 14.89 -12.39
CA LYS A 8 11.50 13.46 -12.09
C LYS A 8 10.87 13.03 -10.77
N HIS A 9 10.87 13.88 -9.73
CA HIS A 9 10.35 13.54 -8.40
C HIS A 9 9.32 14.57 -7.95
N TYR A 10 8.20 14.12 -7.39
CA TYR A 10 7.20 15.04 -6.85
C TYR A 10 7.78 15.79 -5.65
N MET A 11 7.69 17.12 -5.68
CA MET A 11 8.35 18.03 -4.72
C MET A 11 9.87 17.81 -4.58
N GLY A 12 10.52 17.24 -5.60
CA GLY A 12 11.95 16.92 -5.58
C GLY A 12 12.37 15.80 -4.63
N LYS A 13 11.43 15.24 -3.84
CA LYS A 13 11.71 14.26 -2.77
C LYS A 13 10.91 12.97 -2.88
N TYR A 14 9.72 13.00 -3.47
CA TYR A 14 8.78 11.88 -3.45
C TYR A 14 8.75 11.14 -4.78
N VAL A 15 8.83 9.81 -4.68
CA VAL A 15 8.77 8.90 -5.83
C VAL A 15 7.46 8.13 -5.76
N VAL A 16 6.65 8.23 -6.82
CA VAL A 16 5.39 7.49 -6.94
C VAL A 16 5.52 6.50 -8.09
N PHE A 17 5.16 5.24 -7.88
CA PHE A 17 5.19 4.22 -8.91
C PHE A 17 4.10 3.16 -8.68
N SER A 18 3.63 2.55 -9.76
CA SER A 18 2.85 1.32 -9.66
C SER A 18 3.79 0.10 -9.67
N LYS A 19 3.30 -1.07 -9.27
CA LYS A 19 4.07 -2.32 -9.36
C LYS A 19 4.66 -2.55 -10.76
N GLY A 20 3.86 -2.35 -11.81
CA GLY A 20 4.29 -2.55 -13.20
C GLY A 20 5.37 -1.57 -13.67
N TYR A 21 5.28 -0.29 -13.28
CA TYR A 21 6.31 0.69 -13.61
C TYR A 21 7.56 0.54 -12.74
N GLY A 22 7.40 0.31 -11.44
CA GLY A 22 8.50 0.08 -10.50
C GLY A 22 9.33 -1.14 -10.88
N GLY A 23 8.70 -2.22 -11.37
CA GLY A 23 9.40 -3.40 -11.90
C GLY A 23 10.29 -3.10 -13.12
N LYS A 24 10.06 -1.99 -13.82
CA LYS A 24 10.87 -1.51 -14.95
C LYS A 24 11.86 -0.41 -14.53
N GLY A 25 11.95 -0.09 -13.24
CA GLY A 25 12.75 1.04 -12.74
C GLY A 25 12.17 2.41 -13.10
N LEU A 26 10.87 2.49 -13.36
CA LEU A 26 10.18 3.72 -13.75
C LEU A 26 9.30 4.25 -12.60
N CYS A 27 9.17 5.56 -12.53
CA CYS A 27 8.25 6.27 -11.64
C CYS A 27 7.46 7.34 -12.40
N PHE A 28 6.36 7.80 -11.81
CA PHE A 28 5.59 8.90 -12.34
C PHE A 28 6.28 10.23 -12.01
N THR A 29 6.42 11.08 -13.02
CA THR A 29 6.89 12.46 -12.85
C THR A 29 5.83 13.32 -12.15
N GLY A 30 6.24 14.39 -11.46
CA GLY A 30 5.35 15.37 -10.82
C GLY A 30 4.65 16.34 -11.79
N SER A 31 4.54 15.98 -13.07
CA SER A 31 3.93 16.82 -14.10
C SER A 31 2.42 16.98 -13.92
N GLU A 32 1.83 18.10 -14.37
CA GLU A 32 0.38 18.34 -14.31
C GLU A 32 -0.44 17.16 -14.87
N ARG A 33 0.03 16.55 -15.97
CA ARG A 33 -0.58 15.36 -16.57
C ARG A 33 -0.69 14.20 -15.59
N ASN A 34 0.35 13.97 -14.77
CA ASN A 34 0.37 12.87 -13.81
C ASN A 34 -0.39 13.18 -12.52
N LEU A 35 -0.53 14.45 -12.13
CA LEU A 35 -1.35 14.83 -10.96
C LEU A 35 -2.81 14.39 -11.10
N GLY A 36 -3.33 14.33 -12.33
CA GLY A 36 -4.66 13.78 -12.61
C GLY A 36 -4.75 12.25 -12.62
N ASN A 37 -3.62 11.53 -12.57
CA ASN A 37 -3.63 10.07 -12.62
C ASN A 37 -4.14 9.47 -11.31
N VAL A 38 -4.58 8.21 -11.37
CA VAL A 38 -5.26 7.54 -10.25
C VAL A 38 -4.37 7.40 -9.01
N TYR A 39 -3.06 7.19 -9.18
CA TYR A 39 -2.11 7.04 -8.07
C TYR A 39 -1.90 8.36 -7.34
N PHE A 40 -1.63 9.45 -8.08
CA PHE A 40 -1.48 10.77 -7.47
C PHE A 40 -2.77 11.23 -6.80
N ARG A 41 -3.93 11.06 -7.43
CA ARG A 41 -5.22 11.39 -6.82
C ARG A 41 -5.44 10.64 -5.51
N ALA A 42 -5.14 9.34 -5.46
CA ALA A 42 -5.25 8.56 -4.23
C ALA A 42 -4.35 9.10 -3.10
N LEU A 43 -3.10 9.42 -3.42
CA LEU A 43 -2.12 9.92 -2.45
C LEU A 43 -2.42 11.35 -2.00
N ILE A 44 -2.94 12.20 -2.89
CA ILE A 44 -3.42 13.55 -2.55
C ILE A 44 -4.63 13.46 -1.61
N ASN A 45 -5.62 12.61 -1.94
CA ASN A 45 -6.80 12.41 -1.11
C ASN A 45 -6.45 11.84 0.28
N ALA A 46 -5.41 11.02 0.36
CA ALA A 46 -4.89 10.49 1.62
C ALA A 46 -3.98 11.48 2.39
N ASP A 47 -3.75 12.67 1.86
CA ASP A 47 -2.81 13.68 2.36
C ASP A 47 -1.37 13.16 2.56
N MET A 48 -1.00 12.14 1.77
CA MET A 48 0.24 11.38 1.96
C MET A 48 1.49 12.26 1.91
N PHE A 49 1.53 13.21 0.97
CA PHE A 49 2.73 14.02 0.76
C PHE A 49 3.00 14.97 1.93
N ASN A 50 1.96 15.55 2.54
CA ASN A 50 2.11 16.39 3.72
C ASN A 50 2.51 15.55 4.93
N LYS A 51 1.86 14.40 5.15
CA LYS A 51 2.22 13.45 6.22
C LYS A 51 3.67 12.98 6.15
N LEU A 52 4.15 12.62 4.96
CA LEU A 52 5.55 12.25 4.76
C LEU A 52 6.49 13.46 4.89
N HIS A 53 6.04 14.66 4.53
CA HIS A 53 6.83 15.88 4.72
C HIS A 53 7.06 16.16 6.19
N GLU A 54 5.99 16.15 6.99
CA GLU A 54 6.04 16.35 8.44
C GLU A 54 6.95 15.32 9.11
N LEU A 55 6.87 14.05 8.69
CA LEU A 55 7.77 13.00 9.17
C LEU A 55 9.25 13.34 8.90
N VAL A 56 9.58 13.74 7.67
CA VAL A 56 10.96 14.05 7.28
C VAL A 56 11.49 15.26 8.05
N GLU A 57 10.68 16.32 8.19
CA GLU A 57 11.06 17.51 8.95
C GLU A 57 11.23 17.20 10.44
N TRP A 58 10.35 16.39 11.02
CA TRP A 58 10.47 15.91 12.40
C TRP A 58 11.76 15.11 12.63
N TYR A 59 12.10 14.18 11.73
CA TYR A 59 13.35 13.43 11.80
C TYR A 59 14.59 14.35 11.79
N ALA A 60 14.60 15.33 10.89
CA ALA A 60 15.69 16.30 10.78
C ALA A 60 15.84 17.15 12.05
N ALA A 61 14.72 17.56 12.66
CA ALA A 61 14.71 18.38 13.86
C ALA A 61 15.11 17.61 15.13
N GLU A 62 14.49 16.45 15.38
CA GLU A 62 14.64 15.72 16.65
C GLU A 62 15.89 14.85 16.69
N ARG A 63 16.21 14.16 15.59
CA ARG A 63 17.36 13.25 15.55
C ARG A 63 18.64 13.93 15.10
N LYS A 64 18.56 15.18 14.60
CA LYS A 64 19.67 15.88 13.93
C LYS A 64 20.30 15.04 12.81
N GLU A 65 19.53 14.12 12.26
CA GLU A 65 19.92 13.19 11.20
C GLU A 65 18.98 13.38 10.03
N ILE A 66 19.55 13.42 8.83
CA ILE A 66 18.76 13.35 7.61
C ILE A 66 18.46 11.88 7.37
N LEU A 67 17.20 11.56 7.05
CA LEU A 67 16.84 10.24 6.57
C LEU A 67 17.73 9.90 5.36
N ASN A 68 18.67 8.97 5.56
CA ASN A 68 19.75 8.70 4.61
C ASN A 68 19.46 7.52 3.68
N HIS A 69 18.28 6.92 3.81
CA HIS A 69 17.81 5.79 3.01
C HIS A 69 16.33 5.98 2.66
N PRO A 70 15.85 5.40 1.55
CA PRO A 70 14.45 5.54 1.17
C PRO A 70 13.55 4.68 2.06
N ILE A 71 12.35 5.20 2.33
CA ILE A 71 11.24 4.48 2.92
C ILE A 71 10.17 4.30 1.84
N PHE A 72 9.69 3.08 1.68
CA PHE A 72 8.64 2.69 0.74
C PHE A 72 7.36 2.40 1.50
N VAL A 73 6.33 3.21 1.29
CA VAL A 73 4.96 2.92 1.75
C VAL A 73 4.23 2.22 0.61
N LEU A 74 3.95 0.93 0.79
CA LEU A 74 3.28 0.10 -0.20
C LEU A 74 1.81 -0.04 0.15
N GLY A 75 0.94 0.15 -0.83
CA GLY A 75 -0.50 0.12 -0.60
C GLY A 75 -1.30 -0.11 -1.86
N GLU A 76 -2.59 -0.31 -1.65
CA GLU A 76 -3.57 -0.52 -2.69
C GLU A 76 -4.33 0.79 -2.93
N VAL A 77 -4.40 1.19 -4.21
CA VAL A 77 -5.30 2.25 -4.65
C VAL A 77 -6.62 1.61 -5.01
N TYR A 78 -7.74 2.10 -4.47
CA TYR A 78 -9.07 1.51 -4.67
C TYR A 78 -10.14 2.61 -4.79
N GLY A 79 -11.37 2.21 -5.09
CA GLY A 79 -12.51 3.13 -5.24
C GLY A 79 -12.94 3.32 -6.70
N ARG A 80 -13.87 4.26 -6.91
CA ARG A 80 -14.50 4.45 -8.22
C ARG A 80 -13.48 4.81 -9.31
N GLY A 81 -13.46 4.02 -10.38
CA GLY A 81 -12.59 4.24 -11.55
C GLY A 81 -11.21 3.58 -11.46
N VAL A 82 -10.97 2.73 -10.46
CA VAL A 82 -9.78 1.86 -10.37
C VAL A 82 -10.08 0.46 -10.88
N GLN A 83 -11.15 -0.16 -10.37
CA GLN A 83 -11.66 -1.49 -10.73
C GLN A 83 -13.19 -1.46 -10.73
N ASP A 84 -13.86 -2.54 -11.16
CA ASP A 84 -15.33 -2.65 -11.14
C ASP A 84 -15.94 -2.47 -9.75
N LEU A 85 -15.17 -2.81 -8.71
CA LEU A 85 -15.62 -2.79 -7.32
C LEU A 85 -15.20 -1.47 -6.66
N ALA A 86 -16.16 -0.61 -6.36
CA ALA A 86 -15.91 0.69 -5.73
C ALA A 86 -15.72 0.62 -4.20
N TYR A 87 -15.95 -0.55 -3.58
CA TYR A 87 -15.83 -0.77 -2.12
C TYR A 87 -16.58 0.28 -1.27
N GLY A 88 -17.75 0.74 -1.74
CA GLY A 88 -18.53 1.79 -1.08
C GLY A 88 -17.92 3.19 -1.10
N ASN A 89 -16.79 3.39 -1.79
CA ASN A 89 -16.09 4.66 -1.86
C ASN A 89 -16.28 5.33 -3.22
N ASN A 90 -16.84 6.54 -3.19
CA ASN A 90 -17.08 7.34 -4.40
C ASN A 90 -15.81 8.03 -4.91
N GLU A 91 -14.77 8.09 -4.08
CA GLU A 91 -13.49 8.70 -4.41
C GLU A 91 -12.39 7.64 -4.50
N VAL A 92 -11.34 7.97 -5.26
CA VAL A 92 -10.12 7.15 -5.28
C VAL A 92 -9.43 7.30 -3.94
N SER A 93 -9.04 6.19 -3.33
CA SER A 93 -8.44 6.12 -2.00
C SER A 93 -7.25 5.19 -1.95
N PHE A 94 -6.49 5.26 -0.87
CA PHE A 94 -5.26 4.50 -0.65
C PHE A 94 -5.29 3.81 0.70
N ARG A 95 -4.89 2.53 0.76
CA ARG A 95 -4.65 1.81 2.01
C ARG A 95 -3.29 1.13 1.99
N ALA A 96 -2.48 1.39 3.00
CA ALA A 96 -1.18 0.76 3.14
C ALA A 96 -1.32 -0.72 3.52
N PHE A 97 -0.49 -1.58 2.94
CA PHE A 97 -0.38 -3.00 3.32
C PHE A 97 1.04 -3.41 3.70
N ASP A 98 2.05 -2.57 3.43
CA ASP A 98 3.42 -2.82 3.84
C ASP A 98 4.25 -1.55 3.91
N VAL A 99 5.37 -1.66 4.64
CA VAL A 99 6.44 -0.67 4.64
C VAL A 99 7.77 -1.40 4.53
N ALA A 100 8.67 -0.83 3.72
CA ALA A 100 10.05 -1.27 3.65
C ALA A 100 11.01 -0.08 3.66
N GLU A 101 12.23 -0.28 4.14
CA GLU A 101 13.25 0.76 4.17
C GLU A 101 14.59 0.21 3.67
N GLY A 102 15.44 1.09 3.14
CA GLY A 102 16.77 0.74 2.66
C GLY A 102 16.88 0.69 1.14
N HIS A 103 18.08 0.40 0.64
CA HIS A 103 18.35 0.37 -0.80
C HIS A 103 18.05 -1.00 -1.38
N ARG A 104 18.02 -1.12 -2.72
CA ARG A 104 17.68 -2.36 -3.45
C ARG A 104 18.37 -3.64 -2.94
N ASN A 105 19.60 -3.52 -2.41
CA ASN A 105 20.39 -4.66 -1.95
C ASN A 105 20.30 -4.92 -0.43
N ASP A 106 19.69 -4.01 0.36
CA ASP A 106 19.50 -4.13 1.81
C ASP A 106 18.09 -3.64 2.20
N LEU A 107 17.10 -3.98 1.36
CA LEU A 107 15.71 -3.61 1.60
C LEU A 107 15.15 -4.47 2.72
N ARG A 108 14.63 -3.84 3.77
CA ARG A 108 14.06 -4.50 4.94
C ARG A 108 12.58 -4.18 5.06
N TYR A 109 11.76 -5.22 5.11
CA TYR A 109 10.33 -5.08 5.35
C TYR A 109 10.06 -4.99 6.85
N TYR A 110 9.09 -4.17 7.23
CA TYR A 110 8.68 -4.03 8.62
C TYR A 110 7.91 -5.26 9.07
N GLY A 111 8.09 -5.66 10.34
CA GLY A 111 7.16 -6.57 11.01
C GLY A 111 5.77 -5.93 11.17
N PHE A 112 4.73 -6.71 11.47
CA PHE A 112 3.35 -6.21 11.50
C PHE A 112 3.15 -5.04 12.48
N ASP A 113 3.62 -5.17 13.72
CA ASP A 113 3.43 -4.12 14.73
C ASP A 113 4.21 -2.84 14.35
N GLN A 114 5.42 -2.97 13.80
CA GLN A 114 6.20 -1.85 13.30
C GLN A 114 5.51 -1.16 12.10
N PHE A 115 4.99 -1.94 11.16
CA PHE A 115 4.20 -1.46 10.03
C PHE A 115 2.97 -0.68 10.50
N TYR A 116 2.22 -1.26 11.45
CA TYR A 116 0.99 -0.65 11.94
C TYR A 116 1.28 0.67 12.66
N SER A 117 2.26 0.68 13.58
CA SER A 117 2.63 1.92 14.27
C SER A 117 3.24 2.96 13.34
N PHE A 118 4.00 2.56 12.32
CA PHE A 118 4.47 3.51 11.32
C PHE A 118 3.29 4.14 10.55
N CYS A 119 2.39 3.32 9.99
CA CYS A 119 1.30 3.83 9.17
C CYS A 119 0.26 4.60 9.97
N VAL A 120 -0.26 4.01 11.05
CA VAL A 120 -1.39 4.55 11.80
C VAL A 120 -0.94 5.59 12.81
N ASP A 121 0.00 5.24 13.68
CA ASP A 121 0.37 6.10 14.82
C ASP A 121 1.26 7.27 14.38
N LEU A 122 2.22 7.01 13.48
CA LEU A 122 3.24 7.99 13.13
C LEU A 122 2.85 8.90 11.95
N ILE A 123 2.27 8.35 10.87
CA ILE A 123 1.91 9.14 9.68
C ILE A 123 0.40 9.29 9.47
N GLY A 124 -0.45 8.66 10.28
CA GLY A 124 -1.92 8.80 10.17
C GLY A 124 -2.50 8.31 8.83
N VAL A 125 -1.98 7.22 8.28
CA VAL A 125 -2.43 6.58 7.03
C VAL A 125 -3.21 5.31 7.33
N GLU A 126 -4.38 5.14 6.69
CA GLU A 126 -5.17 3.93 6.81
C GLU A 126 -4.43 2.71 6.25
N THR A 127 -4.56 1.58 6.95
CA THR A 127 -4.06 0.29 6.49
C THR A 127 -5.19 -0.57 5.92
N VAL A 128 -4.82 -1.61 5.17
CA VAL A 128 -5.77 -2.68 4.83
C VAL A 128 -6.37 -3.31 6.10
N PRO A 129 -7.62 -3.79 6.08
CA PRO A 129 -8.26 -4.37 7.26
C PRO A 129 -7.53 -5.61 7.79
N VAL A 130 -7.40 -5.70 9.11
CA VAL A 130 -6.95 -6.92 9.79
C VAL A 130 -8.16 -7.79 10.06
N LEU A 131 -8.24 -8.91 9.36
CA LEU A 131 -9.36 -9.85 9.50
C LEU A 131 -9.19 -10.81 10.68
N TYR A 132 -7.93 -11.14 11.00
CA TYR A 132 -7.57 -12.07 12.06
C TYR A 132 -6.11 -11.86 12.46
N ARG A 133 -5.82 -11.94 13.77
CA ARG A 133 -4.47 -11.96 14.34
C ARG A 133 -4.38 -13.09 15.37
N GLY A 134 -3.56 -14.09 15.09
CA GLY A 134 -3.38 -15.26 15.95
C GLY A 134 -2.53 -16.34 15.27
N PRO A 135 -2.44 -17.54 15.86
CA PRO A 135 -1.77 -18.68 15.24
C PRO A 135 -2.32 -19.00 13.86
N PHE A 136 -1.48 -19.55 12.97
CA PHE A 136 -1.97 -20.00 11.68
C PHE A 136 -2.96 -21.17 11.87
N ASP A 137 -4.10 -21.04 11.21
CA ASP A 137 -5.20 -22.00 11.18
C ASP A 137 -5.71 -22.08 9.74
N LYS A 138 -5.69 -23.28 9.17
CA LYS A 138 -6.01 -23.49 7.74
C LYS A 138 -7.51 -23.35 7.48
N GLU A 139 -8.33 -23.84 8.40
CA GLU A 139 -9.78 -23.74 8.34
C GLU A 139 -10.20 -22.26 8.41
N LYS A 140 -9.61 -21.49 9.32
CA LYS A 140 -9.81 -20.03 9.41
C LYS A 140 -9.34 -19.30 8.15
N MET A 141 -8.21 -19.71 7.56
CA MET A 141 -7.74 -19.16 6.30
C MET A 141 -8.80 -19.34 5.19
N ILE A 142 -9.31 -20.56 5.01
CA ILE A 142 -10.32 -20.86 3.98
C ILE A 142 -11.61 -20.07 4.20
N GLU A 143 -12.09 -19.99 5.45
CA GLU A 143 -13.24 -19.18 5.85
C GLU A 143 -13.05 -17.71 5.45
N LEU A 144 -11.89 -17.13 5.77
CA LEU A 144 -11.60 -15.72 5.51
C LEU A 144 -11.34 -15.42 4.04
N THR A 145 -10.79 -16.37 3.26
CA THR A 145 -10.56 -16.24 1.82
C THR A 145 -11.87 -16.00 1.07
N ASN A 146 -12.91 -16.78 1.36
CA ASN A 146 -14.21 -16.71 0.66
C ASN A 146 -15.22 -15.74 1.30
N GLY A 147 -14.76 -14.85 2.18
CA GLY A 147 -15.62 -13.87 2.86
C GLY A 147 -16.05 -12.68 2.00
N THR A 148 -16.93 -11.83 2.54
CA THR A 148 -17.29 -10.55 1.92
C THR A 148 -16.27 -9.47 2.25
N GLU A 149 -16.11 -8.46 1.40
CA GLU A 149 -15.23 -7.33 1.71
C GLU A 149 -15.66 -6.59 2.99
N THR A 150 -14.70 -6.00 3.71
CA THR A 150 -14.94 -5.29 4.99
C THR A 150 -14.70 -3.79 4.89
N ILE A 151 -14.33 -3.29 3.71
CA ILE A 151 -13.95 -1.88 3.51
C ILE A 151 -15.20 -1.00 3.48
N SER A 152 -16.27 -1.44 2.81
CA SER A 152 -17.51 -0.67 2.71
C SER A 152 -18.35 -0.66 3.99
N GLY A 153 -18.06 -1.57 4.94
CA GLY A 153 -18.90 -1.83 6.11
C GLY A 153 -20.27 -2.43 5.80
N THR A 154 -20.59 -2.69 4.52
CA THR A 154 -21.92 -3.17 4.06
C THR A 154 -21.84 -4.49 3.30
N ALA A 155 -20.66 -5.14 3.26
CA ALA A 155 -20.44 -6.45 2.67
C ALA A 155 -20.97 -6.54 1.21
N GLN A 156 -20.76 -5.49 0.43
CA GLN A 156 -21.42 -5.32 -0.88
C GLN A 156 -20.98 -6.37 -1.90
N HIS A 157 -19.77 -6.92 -1.75
CA HIS A 157 -19.17 -7.84 -2.71
C HIS A 157 -18.32 -8.89 -1.99
N ILE A 158 -18.07 -10.01 -2.66
CA ILE A 158 -17.03 -10.97 -2.23
C ILE A 158 -15.65 -10.33 -2.37
N ARG A 159 -14.74 -10.64 -1.45
CA ARG A 159 -13.34 -10.19 -1.55
C ARG A 159 -12.57 -11.03 -2.56
N GLU A 160 -11.51 -10.47 -3.14
CA GLU A 160 -10.56 -11.22 -3.98
C GLU A 160 -9.90 -12.36 -3.21
N GLY A 161 -9.57 -12.12 -1.95
CA GLY A 161 -8.94 -13.10 -1.08
C GLY A 161 -8.35 -12.45 0.15
N ILE A 162 -7.31 -13.07 0.69
CA ILE A 162 -6.56 -12.60 1.86
C ILE A 162 -5.05 -12.69 1.61
N VAL A 163 -4.32 -11.83 2.32
CA VAL A 163 -2.87 -11.92 2.47
C VAL A 163 -2.57 -12.36 3.90
N ILE A 164 -1.66 -13.32 4.04
CA ILE A 164 -1.25 -13.93 5.29
C ILE A 164 0.23 -13.62 5.48
N ARG A 165 0.56 -12.97 6.59
CA ARG A 165 1.93 -12.60 6.96
C ARG A 165 2.19 -12.90 8.43
N PRO A 166 3.42 -13.27 8.81
CA PRO A 166 3.80 -13.39 10.21
C PRO A 166 3.86 -12.01 10.87
N VAL A 167 3.65 -11.98 12.19
CA VAL A 167 3.80 -10.76 13.00
C VAL A 167 5.26 -10.28 12.97
N VAL A 168 6.20 -11.21 13.13
CA VAL A 168 7.63 -10.96 13.00
C VAL A 168 8.05 -11.30 11.57
N GLU A 169 8.61 -10.31 10.87
CA GLU A 169 9.09 -10.48 9.50
C GLU A 169 10.16 -11.58 9.44
N ARG A 170 10.06 -12.48 8.46
CA ARG A 170 11.00 -13.59 8.30
C ARG A 170 11.08 -14.06 6.85
N TYR A 171 12.19 -14.72 6.57
CA TYR A 171 12.48 -15.33 5.28
C TYR A 171 12.59 -16.85 5.44
N HIS A 172 12.19 -17.57 4.39
CA HIS A 172 12.40 -18.99 4.23
C HIS A 172 13.30 -19.22 3.02
N ASN A 173 14.23 -20.17 3.12
CA ASN A 173 15.24 -20.39 2.09
C ASN A 173 14.65 -20.66 0.69
N GLU A 174 13.49 -21.34 0.63
CA GLU A 174 12.83 -21.67 -0.65
C GLU A 174 11.74 -20.68 -1.06
N LEU A 175 11.00 -20.12 -0.09
CA LEU A 175 9.86 -19.23 -0.41
C LEU A 175 10.30 -17.78 -0.57
N GLY A 176 11.51 -17.44 -0.12
CA GLY A 176 11.92 -16.06 0.09
C GLY A 176 11.14 -15.43 1.24
N ARG A 177 10.59 -14.25 1.01
CA ARG A 177 9.79 -13.54 2.02
C ARG A 177 8.56 -14.37 2.36
N VAL A 178 8.32 -14.59 3.66
CA VAL A 178 7.14 -15.35 4.10
C VAL A 178 5.93 -14.43 4.14
N ILE A 179 5.30 -14.27 2.97
CA ILE A 179 4.03 -13.58 2.79
C ILE A 179 3.27 -14.31 1.68
N LEU A 180 2.06 -14.76 1.99
CA LEU A 180 1.30 -15.64 1.10
C LEU A 180 -0.07 -15.04 0.83
N LYS A 181 -0.60 -15.30 -0.36
CA LYS A 181 -1.97 -14.94 -0.73
C LYS A 181 -2.82 -16.19 -0.87
N SER A 182 -4.06 -16.11 -0.40
CA SER A 182 -5.11 -17.10 -0.67
C SER A 182 -6.24 -16.36 -1.39
N VAL A 183 -6.48 -16.74 -2.64
CA VAL A 183 -7.43 -16.07 -3.54
C VAL A 183 -8.72 -16.89 -3.58
N SER A 184 -9.86 -16.22 -3.51
CA SER A 184 -11.20 -16.82 -3.55
C SER A 184 -11.49 -17.39 -4.93
N GLU A 185 -11.93 -18.65 -4.95
CA GLU A 185 -12.38 -19.30 -6.19
C GLU A 185 -13.65 -18.64 -6.72
N ASP A 186 -14.59 -18.28 -5.84
CA ASP A 186 -15.81 -17.57 -6.22
C ASP A 186 -15.51 -16.22 -6.88
N TYR A 187 -14.45 -15.56 -6.41
CA TYR A 187 -14.00 -14.31 -7.00
C TYR A 187 -13.39 -14.52 -8.39
N LEU A 188 -12.55 -15.54 -8.58
CA LEU A 188 -11.95 -15.88 -9.87
C LEU A 188 -12.98 -16.32 -10.90
N LEU A 189 -14.06 -16.97 -10.47
CA LEU A 189 -15.13 -17.47 -11.33
C LEU A 189 -16.25 -16.45 -11.58
N ARG A 190 -16.15 -15.22 -11.04
CA ARG A 190 -17.17 -14.19 -11.22
C ARG A 190 -17.24 -13.74 -12.68
N LYS A 191 -18.45 -13.69 -13.23
CA LYS A 191 -18.67 -13.19 -14.59
C LYS A 191 -18.43 -11.68 -14.64
N ASN A 192 -17.79 -11.21 -15.72
CA ASN A 192 -17.49 -9.80 -16.02
C ASN A 192 -16.45 -9.09 -15.14
N GLY A 193 -15.50 -9.80 -14.52
CA GLY A 193 -14.40 -9.13 -13.81
C GLY A 193 -13.43 -8.40 -14.76
N THR A 194 -13.10 -7.14 -14.49
CA THR A 194 -12.17 -6.30 -15.28
C THR A 194 -10.74 -6.25 -14.73
N GLU A 195 -10.26 -7.31 -14.07
CA GLU A 195 -8.90 -7.28 -13.51
C GLU A 195 -7.83 -7.11 -14.60
N TYR A 196 -7.11 -5.99 -14.55
CA TYR A 196 -5.95 -5.73 -15.38
C TYR A 196 -4.69 -6.21 -14.62
N ASN A 197 -4.04 -7.26 -15.11
CA ASN A 197 -2.75 -7.75 -14.60
C ASN A 197 -1.57 -6.91 -15.09
#